data_AF-A0AAU0MZL6-F1
#
_entry.id   AF-A0AAU0MZL6-F1
#
_cell.length_a   1.000
_cell.length_b   1.000
_cell.length_c   1.000
_cell.angle_alpha   90.00
_cell.angle_beta   90.00
_cell.angle_gamma   90.00
#
_symmetry.space_group_name_H-M   'P 1'
#
loop_
_entity.id
_entity.type
_entity.pdbx_description
1 polymer ?
#
loop_
_entity_poly.entity_id
_entity_poly.type
_entity_poly.pdbx_seq_one_letter_code
_entity_poly.pdbx_strand_id
1 'polypeptide(L)'
;MTESHSFSGTDAGISAPQPAAGSPHFILEHTFGYTGFRGDQEAIISTLVAGDDALVLMPTGGGKSLCYQIPALARPGCGIVISPLIALMQDQVEALRAAGVAAAFLNSSLGFDEAQQIENRLLGGELELLYLAPERLLQPRTLDLLQRANISLFAIDEAHCVSQWGHDFRADYLQLSCLHQRFPHVPRVALTATADQRTRREIAQRLDLENARHFVSSFDRPNIQYRIAPKDNPKRQLLQFLNSEQQGSAGVVYCLSRGKVESTAEWLQQLGFNALPYHAGLPAPLRAEHQRRFLREDGVIMVATIAFGMGIDKPDVRFVAHLDLPKSIEAYYQETGRAGRDGEPATALLLYGLEDVVKLSQMAATSEGSEEHKRQERQRLDAMLGLCEITSCRRRALLRYFEEELAADCGNCDTCLEPPATWDATEPARKLMSGIYRSGQRFGAAHVIDILRGADTEKVRQFGHDKLSTYGIGADMSANEWRAIIRQLVVRGYLRVNAEAFNALQLTEQCRTVLRGEESVQLRTLPKAAPAKATRRDSGAGEARAEISATDQPLWDALRALRKSLAEERGVPPYVVFHDATLREMLSARPRNAAEMLAISGIGDSKLAKFGEPFLALLREFDAEYSSGD
;
A
#
# COMPACT_ATOMS: atom_id res chain seq x y z
N MET A 1 -56.66 -25.01 52.49
CA MET A 1 -56.06 -23.68 52.22
C MET A 1 -55.16 -23.82 51.02
N THR A 2 -55.11 -22.75 50.21
CA THR A 2 -54.35 -22.53 48.97
C THR A 2 -54.88 -23.20 47.68
N GLU A 3 -55.60 -22.36 46.94
CA GLU A 3 -56.03 -22.48 45.55
C GLU A 3 -54.84 -22.51 44.58
N SER A 4 -55.01 -23.28 43.51
CA SER A 4 -54.15 -23.32 42.34
C SER A 4 -54.54 -22.19 41.37
N HIS A 5 -53.65 -21.20 41.20
CA HIS A 5 -53.72 -20.25 40.08
C HIS A 5 -52.54 -20.46 39.13
N SER A 6 -52.90 -20.80 37.90
CA SER A 6 -52.08 -20.76 36.69
C SER A 6 -51.69 -19.32 36.35
N PHE A 7 -50.40 -19.06 36.20
CA PHE A 7 -49.89 -17.86 35.53
C PHE A 7 -49.18 -18.27 34.24
N SER A 8 -49.86 -18.04 33.11
CA SER A 8 -49.26 -17.99 31.79
C SER A 8 -48.55 -16.64 31.63
N GLY A 9 -47.24 -16.61 31.82
CA GLY A 9 -46.40 -15.48 31.45
C GLY A 9 -46.15 -15.52 29.95
N THR A 10 -46.78 -14.62 29.21
CA THR A 10 -46.39 -14.26 27.85
C THR A 10 -45.00 -13.64 27.87
N ASP A 11 -44.03 -14.34 27.30
CA ASP A 11 -42.68 -13.85 27.05
C ASP A 11 -42.77 -12.81 25.91
N ALA A 12 -43.01 -11.57 26.29
CA ALA A 12 -42.93 -10.44 25.37
C ALA A 12 -41.45 -10.23 25.06
N GLY A 13 -40.99 -10.82 23.95
CA GLY A 13 -39.68 -10.59 23.39
C GLY A 13 -39.44 -9.09 23.25
N ILE A 14 -38.58 -8.56 24.11
CA ILE A 14 -38.03 -7.22 24.00
C ILE A 14 -37.16 -7.26 22.74
N SER A 15 -37.71 -6.88 21.59
CA SER A 15 -36.88 -6.67 20.40
C SER A 15 -35.93 -5.53 20.72
N ALA A 16 -34.64 -5.73 20.46
CA ALA A 16 -33.65 -4.68 20.59
C ALA A 16 -34.14 -3.44 19.81
N PRO A 17 -34.00 -2.22 20.36
CA PRO A 17 -34.46 -1.01 19.69
C PRO A 17 -33.77 -0.92 18.33
N GLN A 18 -34.55 -0.87 17.24
CA GLN A 18 -34.01 -0.64 15.91
C GLN A 18 -33.26 0.70 15.90
N PRO A 19 -32.02 0.74 15.39
CA PRO A 19 -31.24 1.96 15.34
C PRO A 19 -31.96 3.03 14.52
N ALA A 20 -31.98 4.28 15.01
CA ALA A 20 -32.57 5.40 14.29
C ALA A 20 -31.89 5.56 12.91
N ALA A 21 -32.65 5.96 11.89
CA ALA A 21 -32.21 6.04 10.49
C ALA A 21 -30.99 6.95 10.21
N GLY A 22 -30.57 7.78 11.18
CA GLY A 22 -29.36 8.61 11.10
C GLY A 22 -28.22 8.15 12.03
N SER A 23 -28.38 7.03 12.72
CA SER A 23 -27.32 6.51 13.61
C SER A 23 -26.16 5.93 12.80
N PRO A 24 -24.92 6.00 13.31
CA PRO A 24 -23.76 5.44 12.61
C PRO A 24 -23.88 3.97 12.21
N HIS A 25 -24.49 3.14 13.06
CA HIS A 25 -24.70 1.72 12.78
C HIS A 25 -25.72 1.49 11.66
N PHE A 26 -26.81 2.25 11.65
CA PHE A 26 -27.78 2.19 10.55
C PHE A 26 -27.13 2.55 9.22
N ILE A 27 -26.37 3.65 9.17
CA ILE A 27 -25.66 4.09 7.96
C ILE A 27 -24.63 3.03 7.51
N LEU A 28 -23.89 2.45 8.44
CA LEU A 28 -22.91 1.40 8.15
C LEU A 28 -23.55 0.19 7.45
N GLU A 29 -24.67 -0.29 7.98
CA GLU A 29 -25.38 -1.47 7.47
C GLU A 29 -26.15 -1.15 6.18
N HIS A 30 -26.96 -0.10 6.17
CA HIS A 30 -27.94 0.13 5.11
C HIS A 30 -27.33 0.89 3.91
N THR A 31 -26.37 1.79 4.14
CA THR A 31 -25.68 2.52 3.06
C THR A 31 -24.45 1.75 2.56
N PHE A 32 -23.60 1.29 3.48
CA PHE A 32 -22.32 0.67 3.13
C PHE A 32 -22.35 -0.86 3.11
N GLY A 33 -23.38 -1.49 3.67
CA GLY A 33 -23.55 -2.95 3.67
C GLY A 33 -22.69 -3.69 4.70
N TYR A 34 -22.08 -3.01 5.67
CA TYR A 34 -21.21 -3.67 6.65
C TYR A 34 -21.97 -3.97 7.95
N THR A 35 -21.71 -5.14 8.53
CA THR A 35 -22.40 -5.61 9.74
C THR A 35 -21.78 -5.09 11.04
N GLY A 36 -20.58 -4.51 11.00
CA GLY A 36 -19.89 -3.99 12.18
C GLY A 36 -18.65 -3.16 11.88
N PHE A 37 -18.29 -2.30 12.84
CA PHE A 37 -17.08 -1.49 12.79
C PHE A 37 -15.82 -2.31 13.08
N ARG A 38 -14.69 -1.89 12.50
CA ARG A 38 -13.37 -2.52 12.72
C ARG A 38 -12.52 -1.64 13.62
N GLY A 39 -11.90 -2.25 14.63
CA GLY A 39 -10.95 -1.56 15.51
C GLY A 39 -11.51 -0.27 16.09
N ASP A 40 -10.78 0.84 15.91
CA ASP A 40 -11.15 2.14 16.46
C ASP A 40 -12.21 2.91 15.65
N GLN A 41 -12.74 2.36 14.55
CA GLN A 41 -13.68 3.07 13.67
C GLN A 41 -14.88 3.65 14.43
N GLU A 42 -15.52 2.86 15.30
CA GLU A 42 -16.67 3.32 16.07
C GLU A 42 -16.33 4.48 17.01
N ALA A 43 -15.17 4.41 17.66
CA ALA A 43 -14.71 5.45 18.57
C ALA A 43 -14.35 6.75 17.84
N ILE A 44 -13.74 6.65 16.65
CA ILE A 44 -13.45 7.80 15.78
C ILE A 44 -14.76 8.45 15.32
N ILE A 45 -15.68 7.63 14.80
CA ILE A 45 -16.97 8.09 14.29
C ILE A 45 -17.79 8.77 15.40
N SER A 46 -17.84 8.16 16.59
CA SER A 46 -18.55 8.73 17.73
C SER A 46 -17.97 10.08 18.17
N THR A 47 -16.64 10.21 18.14
CA THR A 47 -15.94 11.48 18.45
C THR A 47 -16.36 12.58 17.47
N LEU A 48 -16.38 12.29 16.18
CA LEU A 48 -16.77 13.27 15.15
C LEU A 48 -18.27 13.59 15.19
N VAL A 49 -19.12 12.60 15.43
CA VAL A 49 -20.56 12.79 15.59
C VAL A 49 -20.86 13.68 16.79
N ALA A 50 -20.12 13.55 17.90
CA ALA A 50 -20.23 14.43 19.07
C ALA A 50 -19.79 15.88 18.80
N GLY A 51 -19.07 16.12 17.70
CA GLY A 51 -18.58 17.45 17.31
C GLY A 51 -17.13 17.73 17.73
N ASP A 52 -16.40 16.71 18.16
CA ASP A 52 -15.00 16.82 18.55
C ASP A 52 -14.04 16.55 17.37
N ASP A 53 -12.81 17.05 17.48
CA ASP A 53 -11.75 16.84 16.51
C ASP A 53 -11.03 15.50 16.69
N ALA A 54 -10.51 14.93 15.60
CA ALA A 54 -9.74 13.68 15.62
C ALA A 54 -8.48 13.70 14.74
N LEU A 55 -7.40 13.10 15.22
CA LEU A 55 -6.23 12.74 14.42
C LEU A 55 -6.18 11.22 14.29
N VAL A 56 -6.26 10.71 13.07
CA VAL A 56 -6.46 9.29 12.77
C VAL A 56 -5.28 8.75 11.97
N LEU A 57 -4.56 7.82 12.57
CA LEU A 57 -3.49 7.05 11.93
C LEU A 57 -3.98 5.61 11.79
N MET A 58 -4.30 5.22 10.56
CA MET A 58 -4.77 3.86 10.25
C MET A 58 -4.11 3.39 8.96
N PRO A 59 -3.64 2.14 8.88
CA PRO A 59 -2.93 1.65 7.70
C PRO A 59 -3.78 1.66 6.43
N THR A 60 -3.14 1.51 5.28
CA THR A 60 -3.83 1.28 4.00
C THR A 60 -4.72 0.05 4.11
N GLY A 61 -5.99 0.16 3.69
CA GLY A 61 -6.99 -0.91 3.85
C GLY A 61 -7.69 -0.95 5.21
N GLY A 62 -7.29 -0.12 6.19
CA GLY A 62 -7.94 -0.06 7.52
C GLY A 62 -9.34 0.56 7.54
N GLY A 63 -9.89 0.98 6.40
CA GLY A 63 -11.22 1.58 6.33
C GLY A 63 -11.29 3.04 6.77
N LYS A 64 -10.22 3.82 6.53
CA LYS A 64 -10.15 5.27 6.83
C LYS A 64 -11.32 6.08 6.28
N SER A 65 -11.78 5.76 5.07
CA SER A 65 -12.84 6.52 4.41
C SER A 65 -14.14 6.52 5.21
N LEU A 66 -14.51 5.38 5.81
CA LEU A 66 -15.70 5.26 6.64
C LEU A 66 -15.65 6.16 7.88
N CYS A 67 -14.45 6.40 8.41
CA CYS A 67 -14.25 7.24 9.60
C CYS A 67 -14.68 8.69 9.39
N TYR A 68 -14.72 9.19 8.15
CA TYR A 68 -15.25 10.53 7.84
C TYR A 68 -16.54 10.50 7.02
N GLN A 69 -16.78 9.46 6.23
CA GLN A 69 -18.01 9.32 5.44
C GLN A 69 -19.23 9.12 6.33
N ILE A 70 -19.16 8.25 7.33
CA ILE A 70 -20.31 7.99 8.21
C ILE A 70 -20.67 9.22 9.06
N PRO A 71 -19.72 9.91 9.73
CA PRO A 71 -20.06 11.14 10.45
C PRO A 71 -20.58 12.25 9.54
N ALA A 72 -20.13 12.33 8.28
CA ALA A 72 -20.65 13.30 7.32
C ALA A 72 -22.14 13.08 7.01
N LEU A 73 -22.57 11.81 6.96
CA LEU A 73 -23.97 11.40 6.77
C LEU A 73 -24.82 11.50 8.05
N ALA A 74 -24.21 11.23 9.21
CA ALA A 74 -24.91 11.23 10.50
C ALA A 74 -25.16 12.64 11.05
N ARG A 75 -24.37 13.64 10.62
CA ARG A 75 -24.46 15.03 11.06
C ARG A 75 -25.18 15.88 10.02
N PRO A 76 -25.94 16.92 10.42
CA PRO A 76 -26.60 17.81 9.48
C PRO A 76 -25.58 18.61 8.67
N GLY A 77 -25.84 18.78 7.37
CA GLY A 77 -24.99 19.54 6.45
C GLY A 77 -24.14 18.66 5.54
N CYS A 78 -23.17 19.27 4.87
CA CYS A 78 -22.28 18.60 3.91
C CYS A 78 -20.90 18.36 4.53
N GLY A 79 -20.37 17.14 4.42
CA GLY A 79 -19.00 16.82 4.80
C GLY A 79 -18.02 17.26 3.70
N ILE A 80 -17.00 18.03 4.06
CA ILE A 80 -15.99 18.52 3.11
C ILE A 80 -14.71 17.69 3.25
N VAL A 81 -14.30 17.02 2.18
CA VAL A 81 -13.11 16.15 2.17
C VAL A 81 -12.00 16.78 1.33
N ILE A 82 -10.91 17.18 1.96
CA ILE A 82 -9.70 17.68 1.32
C ILE A 82 -8.83 16.49 0.97
N SER A 83 -8.54 16.31 -0.32
CA SER A 83 -7.69 15.21 -0.80
C SER A 83 -6.66 15.73 -1.79
N PRO A 84 -5.42 15.21 -1.83
CA PRO A 84 -4.40 15.73 -2.73
C PRO A 84 -4.59 15.29 -4.20
N LEU A 85 -5.49 14.35 -4.47
CA LEU A 85 -5.44 13.53 -5.69
C LEU A 85 -6.79 13.47 -6.38
N ILE A 86 -6.88 14.14 -7.53
CA ILE A 86 -8.10 14.20 -8.35
C ILE A 86 -8.62 12.79 -8.69
N ALA A 87 -7.74 11.86 -9.05
CA ALA A 87 -8.12 10.49 -9.38
C ALA A 87 -8.78 9.76 -8.19
N LEU A 88 -8.27 9.96 -6.97
CA LEU A 88 -8.88 9.38 -5.77
C LEU A 88 -10.26 9.97 -5.50
N MET A 89 -10.43 11.28 -5.69
CA MET A 89 -11.73 11.94 -5.51
C MET A 89 -12.78 11.35 -6.45
N GLN A 90 -12.43 11.12 -7.71
CA GLN A 90 -13.32 10.52 -8.70
C GLN A 90 -13.78 9.13 -8.26
N ASP A 91 -12.84 8.25 -7.94
CA ASP A 91 -13.14 6.87 -7.50
C ASP A 91 -14.02 6.85 -6.23
N GLN A 92 -13.73 7.70 -5.25
CA GLN A 92 -14.53 7.79 -4.01
C GLN A 92 -15.94 8.34 -4.27
N VAL A 93 -16.09 9.36 -5.12
CA VAL A 93 -17.39 9.95 -5.46
C VAL A 93 -18.25 8.96 -6.25
N GLU A 94 -17.66 8.20 -7.17
CA GLU A 94 -18.37 7.14 -7.89
C GLU A 94 -18.88 6.04 -6.94
N ALA A 95 -18.04 5.59 -6.00
CA ALA A 95 -18.42 4.59 -5.01
C ALA A 95 -19.56 5.09 -4.09
N LEU A 96 -19.48 6.34 -3.62
CA LEU A 96 -20.53 6.97 -2.80
C LEU A 96 -21.86 7.08 -3.56
N ARG A 97 -21.84 7.55 -4.81
CA ARG A 97 -23.05 7.63 -5.66
C ARG A 97 -23.67 6.27 -5.91
N ALA A 98 -22.84 5.24 -6.11
CA ALA A 98 -23.32 3.87 -6.25
C ALA A 98 -24.03 3.38 -4.99
N ALA A 99 -23.51 3.72 -3.81
CA ALA A 99 -24.13 3.48 -2.50
C ALA A 99 -25.40 4.32 -2.25
N GLY A 100 -25.69 5.31 -3.10
CA GLY A 100 -26.87 6.18 -2.98
C GLY A 100 -26.60 7.51 -2.26
N VAL A 101 -25.35 7.82 -1.95
CA VAL A 101 -24.93 9.06 -1.28
C VAL A 101 -24.79 10.20 -2.29
N ALA A 102 -25.32 11.37 -1.95
CA ALA A 102 -25.23 12.59 -2.75
C ALA A 102 -23.82 13.22 -2.64
N ALA A 103 -22.87 12.65 -3.38
CA ALA A 103 -21.48 13.08 -3.40
C ALA A 103 -21.07 13.83 -4.69
N ALA A 104 -20.14 14.77 -4.56
CA ALA A 104 -19.49 15.47 -5.68
C ALA A 104 -18.01 15.75 -5.38
N PHE A 105 -17.26 16.19 -6.39
CA PHE A 105 -15.92 16.73 -6.23
C PHE A 105 -15.82 18.09 -6.93
N LEU A 106 -14.95 18.97 -6.46
CA LEU A 106 -14.66 20.27 -7.08
C LEU A 106 -13.14 20.48 -7.14
N ASN A 107 -12.60 20.52 -8.36
CA ASN A 107 -11.18 20.67 -8.65
C ASN A 107 -10.96 21.47 -9.94
N SER A 108 -9.71 21.64 -10.35
CA SER A 108 -9.31 22.43 -11.52
C SER A 108 -9.65 21.81 -12.88
N SER A 109 -10.08 20.55 -12.95
CA SER A 109 -10.42 19.90 -14.23
C SER A 109 -11.85 20.13 -14.68
N LEU A 110 -12.72 20.69 -13.83
CA LEU A 110 -14.13 20.92 -14.14
C LEU A 110 -14.34 22.18 -14.97
N GLY A 111 -15.32 22.13 -15.87
CA GLY A 111 -15.82 23.32 -16.56
C GLY A 111 -16.51 24.29 -15.61
N PHE A 112 -16.61 25.56 -16.02
CA PHE A 112 -17.26 26.60 -15.20
C PHE A 112 -18.71 26.25 -14.84
N ASP A 113 -19.49 25.77 -15.81
CA ASP A 113 -20.91 25.46 -15.60
C ASP A 113 -21.11 24.29 -14.63
N GLU A 114 -20.30 23.23 -14.74
CA GLU A 114 -20.32 22.08 -13.83
C GLU A 114 -19.94 22.50 -12.40
N ALA A 115 -18.88 23.30 -12.27
CA ALA A 115 -18.48 23.85 -10.98
C ALA A 115 -19.60 24.69 -10.36
N GLN A 116 -20.24 25.57 -11.12
CA GLN A 116 -21.33 26.41 -10.64
C GLN A 116 -22.56 25.60 -10.22
N GLN A 117 -22.88 24.51 -10.94
CA GLN A 117 -23.96 23.60 -10.55
C GLN A 117 -23.67 22.93 -9.21
N ILE A 118 -22.44 22.44 -9.01
CA ILE A 118 -22.03 21.82 -7.74
C ILE A 118 -22.08 22.84 -6.59
N GLU A 119 -21.61 24.07 -6.83
CA GLU A 119 -21.67 25.16 -5.85
C GLU A 119 -23.11 25.51 -5.45
N ASN A 120 -24.05 25.52 -6.41
CA ASN A 120 -25.47 25.77 -6.13
C ASN A 120 -26.09 24.62 -5.32
N ARG A 121 -25.78 23.36 -5.66
CA ARG A 121 -26.26 22.18 -4.93
C ARG A 121 -25.74 22.14 -3.48
N LEU A 122 -24.50 22.58 -3.26
CA LEU A 122 -23.94 22.73 -1.91
C LEU A 122 -24.76 23.75 -1.10
N LEU A 123 -25.01 24.93 -1.67
CA LEU A 123 -25.79 25.98 -1.00
C LEU A 123 -27.26 25.57 -0.78
N GLY A 124 -27.81 24.75 -1.67
CA GLY A 124 -29.15 24.19 -1.56
C GLY A 124 -29.27 23.06 -0.52
N GLY A 125 -28.17 22.57 0.05
CA GLY A 125 -28.18 21.45 0.99
C GLY A 125 -28.44 20.10 0.34
N GLU A 126 -28.20 19.96 -0.96
CA GLU A 126 -28.44 18.74 -1.74
C GLU A 126 -27.23 17.78 -1.76
N LEU A 127 -26.12 18.18 -1.14
CA LEU A 127 -24.88 17.39 -1.08
C LEU A 127 -24.61 16.94 0.35
N GLU A 128 -24.34 15.64 0.49
CA GLU A 128 -23.93 15.03 1.74
C GLU A 128 -22.40 15.02 1.87
N LEU A 129 -21.69 14.85 0.75
CA LEU A 129 -20.22 14.93 0.71
C LEU A 129 -19.70 15.72 -0.51
N LEU A 130 -18.68 16.55 -0.27
CA LEU A 130 -17.96 17.27 -1.32
C LEU A 130 -16.44 17.10 -1.15
N TYR A 131 -15.81 16.48 -2.15
CA TYR A 131 -14.36 16.38 -2.24
C TYR A 131 -13.76 17.65 -2.85
N LEU A 132 -12.68 18.18 -2.27
CA LEU A 132 -11.99 19.38 -2.71
C LEU A 132 -10.48 19.13 -2.84
N ALA A 133 -9.90 19.68 -3.90
CA ALA A 133 -8.46 19.83 -4.00
C ALA A 133 -7.98 20.97 -3.09
N PRO A 134 -6.81 20.85 -2.41
CA PRO A 134 -6.34 21.86 -1.47
C PRO A 134 -6.14 23.23 -2.14
N GLU A 135 -5.61 23.27 -3.37
CA GLU A 135 -5.42 24.52 -4.13
C GLU A 135 -6.75 25.20 -4.49
N ARG A 136 -7.85 24.43 -4.60
CA ARG A 136 -9.19 24.97 -4.86
C ARG A 136 -9.80 25.51 -3.57
N LEU A 137 -9.67 24.78 -2.45
CA LEU A 137 -10.16 25.20 -1.15
C LEU A 137 -9.62 26.58 -0.74
N LEU A 138 -8.32 26.82 -0.95
CA LEU A 138 -7.63 28.04 -0.52
C LEU A 138 -8.04 29.30 -1.30
N GLN A 139 -8.82 29.16 -2.38
CA GLN A 139 -9.34 30.30 -3.13
C GLN A 139 -10.35 31.07 -2.28
N PRO A 140 -10.26 32.41 -2.18
CA PRO A 140 -11.19 33.22 -1.39
C PRO A 140 -12.67 32.94 -1.71
N ARG A 141 -13.00 32.82 -3.00
CA ARG A 141 -14.35 32.46 -3.48
C ARG A 141 -14.87 31.16 -2.85
N THR A 142 -14.02 30.14 -2.74
CA THR A 142 -14.41 28.83 -2.20
C THR A 142 -14.55 28.90 -0.68
N LEU A 143 -13.68 29.62 0.02
CA LEU A 143 -13.85 29.85 1.47
C LEU A 143 -15.14 30.60 1.77
N ASP A 144 -15.48 31.63 0.98
CA ASP A 144 -16.71 32.42 1.15
C ASP A 144 -17.97 31.59 0.81
N LEU A 145 -17.88 30.69 -0.17
CA LEU A 145 -18.92 29.71 -0.47
C LEU A 145 -19.17 28.79 0.73
N LEU A 146 -18.10 28.22 1.31
CA LEU A 146 -18.19 27.30 2.45
C LEU A 146 -18.75 27.99 3.70
N GLN A 147 -18.46 29.28 3.92
CA GLN A 147 -19.06 30.06 5.01
C GLN A 147 -20.57 30.23 4.90
N ARG A 148 -21.13 30.13 3.69
CA ARG A 148 -22.57 30.23 3.44
C ARG A 148 -23.28 28.88 3.44
N ALA A 149 -22.52 27.79 3.37
CA ALA A 149 -23.05 26.44 3.35
C ALA A 149 -23.16 25.86 4.77
N ASN A 150 -24.07 24.91 4.98
CA ASN A 150 -24.13 24.16 6.23
C ASN A 150 -23.12 23.01 6.18
N ILE A 151 -22.04 23.10 6.95
CA ILE A 151 -20.93 22.13 6.93
C ILE A 151 -21.03 21.19 8.13
N SER A 152 -21.00 19.88 7.87
CA SER A 152 -21.09 18.87 8.92
C SER A 152 -19.74 18.58 9.57
N LEU A 153 -18.67 18.47 8.77
CA LEU A 153 -17.27 18.28 9.19
C LEU A 153 -16.27 18.65 8.09
N PHE A 154 -15.00 18.79 8.46
CA PHE A 154 -13.86 18.78 7.53
C PHE A 154 -13.01 17.52 7.70
N ALA A 155 -12.75 16.80 6.62
CA ALA A 155 -11.82 15.68 6.59
C ALA A 155 -10.59 16.04 5.75
N ILE A 156 -9.40 15.96 6.34
CA ILE A 156 -8.11 16.18 5.69
C ILE A 156 -7.49 14.81 5.45
N ASP A 157 -7.66 14.28 4.25
CA ASP A 157 -7.10 13.01 3.84
C ASP A 157 -5.61 13.16 3.47
N GLU A 158 -4.84 12.08 3.59
CA GLU A 158 -3.38 12.08 3.42
C GLU A 158 -2.68 13.22 4.18
N ALA A 159 -3.07 13.44 5.43
CA ALA A 159 -2.62 14.55 6.27
C ALA A 159 -1.09 14.61 6.45
N HIS A 160 -0.35 13.54 6.17
CA HIS A 160 1.12 13.56 6.14
C HIS A 160 1.70 14.57 5.15
N CYS A 161 0.94 15.01 4.14
CA CYS A 161 1.34 16.06 3.19
C CYS A 161 1.67 17.41 3.86
N VAL A 162 1.14 17.67 5.08
CA VAL A 162 1.46 18.90 5.83
C VAL A 162 2.89 18.90 6.37
N SER A 163 3.52 17.74 6.56
CA SER A 163 4.85 17.63 7.15
C SER A 163 5.92 17.77 6.07
N GLN A 164 6.89 18.67 6.28
CA GLN A 164 8.08 18.76 5.42
C GLN A 164 8.93 17.49 5.52
N TRP A 165 8.76 16.73 6.59
CA TRP A 165 9.31 15.40 6.79
C TRP A 165 8.28 14.30 6.51
N GLY A 166 7.17 14.62 5.84
CA GLY A 166 6.37 13.63 5.15
C GLY A 166 7.11 13.08 3.94
N HIS A 167 6.58 12.03 3.33
CA HIS A 167 7.13 11.45 2.09
C HIS A 167 6.53 12.08 0.81
N ASP A 168 5.43 12.83 0.93
CA ASP A 168 4.77 13.59 -0.16
C ASP A 168 4.36 15.01 0.32
N PHE A 169 5.33 15.87 0.65
CA PHE A 169 5.06 17.23 1.15
C PHE A 169 4.33 18.10 0.11
N ARG A 170 3.31 18.86 0.55
CA ARG A 170 2.60 19.84 -0.29
C ARG A 170 2.43 21.17 0.42
N ALA A 171 2.85 22.25 -0.25
CA ALA A 171 2.78 23.61 0.32
C ALA A 171 1.35 24.04 0.65
N ASP A 172 0.36 23.66 -0.16
CA ASP A 172 -1.05 24.02 0.05
C ASP A 172 -1.61 23.43 1.35
N TYR A 173 -1.11 22.26 1.77
CA TYR A 173 -1.53 21.61 3.00
C TYR A 173 -1.14 22.41 4.26
N LEU A 174 -0.07 23.21 4.21
CA LEU A 174 0.33 24.09 5.32
C LEU A 174 -0.71 25.17 5.63
N GLN A 175 -1.51 25.55 4.62
CA GLN A 175 -2.48 26.63 4.75
C GLN A 175 -3.84 26.13 5.26
N LEU A 176 -4.01 24.82 5.47
CA LEU A 176 -5.27 24.22 5.94
C LEU A 176 -5.58 24.56 7.41
N SER A 177 -4.65 25.12 8.17
CA SER A 177 -4.92 25.70 9.48
C SER A 177 -6.00 26.80 9.44
N CYS A 178 -6.22 27.43 8.28
CA CYS A 178 -7.29 28.39 8.10
C CYS A 178 -8.70 27.81 8.35
N LEU A 179 -8.88 26.48 8.22
CA LEU A 179 -10.15 25.81 8.50
C LEU A 179 -10.56 26.00 9.96
N HIS A 180 -9.63 25.86 10.91
CA HIS A 180 -9.91 26.10 12.33
C HIS A 180 -10.29 27.56 12.59
N GLN A 181 -9.54 28.48 11.99
CA GLN A 181 -9.70 29.91 12.21
C GLN A 181 -11.04 30.43 11.69
N ARG A 182 -11.51 29.89 10.55
CA ARG A 182 -12.77 30.33 9.91
C ARG A 182 -13.99 29.52 10.35
N PHE A 183 -13.80 28.27 10.76
CA PHE A 183 -14.88 27.34 11.11
C PHE A 183 -14.63 26.66 12.47
N PRO A 184 -14.49 27.42 13.57
CA PRO A 184 -14.07 26.86 14.86
C PRO A 184 -15.08 25.88 15.48
N HIS A 185 -16.32 25.87 15.02
CA HIS A 185 -17.40 25.00 15.52
C HIS A 185 -17.62 23.74 14.67
N VAL A 186 -16.90 23.61 13.55
CA VAL A 186 -17.04 22.46 12.65
C VAL A 186 -15.94 21.46 13.00
N PRO A 187 -16.27 20.20 13.34
CA PRO A 187 -15.26 19.19 13.69
C PRO A 187 -14.36 18.88 12.50
N ARG A 188 -13.10 18.58 12.82
CA ARG A 188 -12.04 18.30 11.86
C ARG A 188 -11.43 16.94 12.15
N VAL A 189 -11.23 16.17 11.09
CA VAL A 189 -10.49 14.92 11.14
C VAL A 189 -9.31 14.96 10.19
N ALA A 190 -8.11 14.68 10.68
CA ALA A 190 -6.93 14.49 9.85
C ALA A 190 -6.61 12.99 9.78
N LEU A 191 -6.52 12.43 8.57
CA LEU A 191 -6.28 11.01 8.37
C LEU A 191 -4.99 10.78 7.58
N THR A 192 -4.19 9.79 7.98
CA THR A 192 -3.04 9.34 7.19
C THR A 192 -2.78 7.85 7.36
N ALA A 193 -2.21 7.23 6.33
CA ALA A 193 -1.81 5.82 6.36
C ALA A 193 -0.43 5.58 6.98
N THR A 194 0.46 6.57 6.85
CA THR A 194 1.89 6.41 7.15
C THR A 194 2.38 7.70 7.79
N ALA A 195 2.62 7.66 9.09
CA ALA A 195 3.27 8.73 9.83
C ALA A 195 4.01 8.13 11.02
N ASP A 196 5.30 8.47 11.15
CA ASP A 196 6.04 8.23 12.38
C ASP A 196 5.58 9.22 13.48
N GLN A 197 6.11 9.09 14.70
CA GLN A 197 5.73 9.96 15.81
C GLN A 197 6.08 11.43 15.56
N ARG A 198 7.16 11.71 14.82
CA ARG A 198 7.59 13.09 14.51
C ARG A 198 6.61 13.72 13.53
N THR A 199 6.31 13.05 12.43
CA THR A 199 5.31 13.45 11.44
C THR A 199 3.95 13.63 12.10
N ARG A 200 3.54 12.72 13.00
CA ARG A 200 2.27 12.85 13.73
C ARG A 200 2.19 14.13 14.58
N ARG A 201 3.26 14.45 15.31
CA ARG A 201 3.33 15.70 16.09
C ARG A 201 3.25 16.93 15.19
N GLU A 202 3.93 16.91 14.05
CA GLU A 202 3.84 18.01 13.09
C GLU A 202 2.47 18.16 12.46
N ILE A 203 1.78 17.04 12.15
CA ILE A 203 0.39 17.09 11.69
C ILE A 203 -0.48 17.77 12.74
N ALA A 204 -0.37 17.32 14.00
CA ALA A 204 -1.13 17.89 15.11
C ALA A 204 -0.86 19.39 15.28
N GLN A 205 0.40 19.82 15.21
CA GLN A 205 0.78 21.23 15.35
C GLN A 205 0.32 22.09 14.17
N ARG A 206 0.59 21.65 12.93
CA ARG A 206 0.34 22.45 11.72
C ARG A 206 -1.14 22.56 11.39
N LEU A 207 -1.94 21.56 11.77
CA LEU A 207 -3.40 21.56 11.57
C LEU A 207 -4.16 22.01 12.82
N ASP A 208 -3.49 22.41 13.89
CA ASP A 208 -4.12 22.82 15.15
C ASP A 208 -5.06 21.74 15.72
N LEU A 209 -4.50 20.53 15.87
CA LEU A 209 -5.14 19.29 16.35
C LEU A 209 -4.39 18.70 17.55
N GLU A 210 -3.62 19.51 18.30
CA GLU A 210 -2.89 19.04 19.48
C GLU A 210 -3.83 18.55 20.59
N ASN A 211 -4.99 19.20 20.74
CA ASN A 211 -6.03 18.83 21.71
C ASN A 211 -7.06 17.84 21.15
N ALA A 212 -6.96 17.47 19.87
CA ALA A 212 -7.84 16.48 19.26
C ALA A 212 -7.60 15.10 19.87
N ARG A 213 -8.58 14.20 19.76
CA ARG A 213 -8.37 12.81 20.16
C ARG A 213 -7.50 12.09 19.12
N HIS A 214 -6.42 11.45 19.55
CA HIS A 214 -5.48 10.75 18.65
C HIS A 214 -5.78 9.26 18.64
N PHE A 215 -6.07 8.72 17.45
CA PHE A 215 -6.30 7.31 17.20
C PHE A 215 -5.15 6.75 16.38
N VAL A 216 -4.53 5.69 16.88
CA VAL A 216 -3.39 5.04 16.24
C VAL A 216 -3.69 3.56 16.19
N SER A 217 -4.19 3.11 15.05
CA SER A 217 -4.38 1.68 14.80
C SER A 217 -3.06 1.02 14.44
N SER A 218 -2.99 -0.29 14.68
CA SER A 218 -1.86 -1.11 14.26
C SER A 218 -1.60 -0.98 12.75
N PHE A 219 -0.33 -0.86 12.40
CA PHE A 219 0.19 -0.91 11.04
C PHE A 219 0.30 -2.35 10.52
N ASP A 220 -0.10 -3.36 11.28
CA ASP A 220 0.03 -4.74 10.85
C ASP A 220 -0.95 -5.10 9.71
N ARG A 221 -0.42 -5.83 8.74
CA ARG A 221 -1.13 -6.37 7.58
C ARG A 221 -0.86 -7.86 7.47
N PRO A 222 -1.40 -8.69 8.38
CA PRO A 222 -1.03 -10.10 8.51
C PRO A 222 -1.24 -10.89 7.21
N ASN A 223 -2.18 -10.44 6.38
CA ASN A 223 -2.49 -11.03 5.08
C ASN A 223 -1.43 -10.79 3.99
N ILE A 224 -0.53 -9.81 4.14
CA ILE A 224 0.56 -9.57 3.18
C ILE A 224 1.80 -10.34 3.58
N GLN A 225 2.28 -11.22 2.71
CA GLN A 225 3.56 -11.89 2.85
C GLN A 225 4.70 -11.06 2.25
N TYR A 226 5.70 -10.70 3.07
CA TYR A 226 6.85 -9.93 2.63
C TYR A 226 8.01 -10.84 2.20
N ARG A 227 8.49 -10.68 0.96
CA ARG A 227 9.65 -11.40 0.41
C ARG A 227 10.65 -10.41 -0.18
N ILE A 228 11.90 -10.44 0.30
CA ILE A 228 12.96 -9.57 -0.21
C ILE A 228 14.14 -10.42 -0.68
N ALA A 229 14.43 -10.37 -1.98
CA ALA A 229 15.47 -11.14 -2.61
C ALA A 229 16.49 -10.26 -3.35
N PRO A 230 17.76 -10.69 -3.45
CA PRO A 230 18.73 -10.03 -4.31
C PRO A 230 18.32 -10.16 -5.78
N LYS A 231 18.58 -9.12 -6.57
CA LYS A 231 18.45 -9.16 -8.03
C LYS A 231 19.45 -10.16 -8.63
N ASP A 232 18.92 -11.15 -9.32
CA ASP A 232 19.66 -12.06 -10.20
C ASP A 232 18.78 -12.39 -11.42
N ASN A 233 19.05 -11.72 -12.54
CA ASN A 233 18.17 -11.70 -13.70
C ASN A 233 16.69 -11.39 -13.31
N PRO A 234 16.39 -10.13 -12.93
CA PRO A 234 15.10 -9.78 -12.33
C PRO A 234 13.89 -10.09 -13.22
N LYS A 235 14.04 -10.04 -14.56
CA LYS A 235 12.98 -10.46 -15.48
C LYS A 235 12.66 -11.94 -15.31
N ARG A 236 13.68 -12.81 -15.23
CA ARG A 236 13.47 -14.24 -14.98
C ARG A 236 12.84 -14.50 -13.62
N GLN A 237 13.30 -13.82 -12.56
CA GLN A 237 12.74 -13.95 -11.22
C GLN A 237 11.26 -13.53 -11.19
N LEU A 238 10.91 -12.40 -11.83
CA LEU A 238 9.53 -11.95 -11.94
C LEU A 238 8.69 -12.96 -12.73
N LEU A 239 9.16 -13.45 -13.87
CA LEU A 239 8.43 -14.44 -14.67
C LEU A 239 8.15 -15.72 -13.88
N GLN A 240 9.16 -16.22 -13.14
CA GLN A 240 9.00 -17.39 -12.29
C GLN A 240 7.93 -17.16 -11.22
N PHE A 241 7.98 -16.01 -10.54
CA PHE A 241 6.99 -15.62 -9.54
C PHE A 241 5.56 -15.55 -10.14
N LEU A 242 5.41 -14.88 -11.29
CA LEU A 242 4.12 -14.75 -11.97
C LEU A 242 3.55 -16.12 -12.38
N ASN A 243 4.37 -16.99 -12.98
CA ASN A 243 3.92 -18.31 -13.46
C ASN A 243 3.62 -19.29 -12.33
N SER A 244 4.39 -19.26 -11.23
CA SER A 244 4.25 -20.24 -10.16
C SER A 244 3.14 -19.90 -9.16
N GLU A 245 2.86 -18.61 -8.96
CA GLU A 245 2.04 -18.16 -7.84
C GLU A 245 0.93 -17.18 -8.21
N GLN A 246 1.05 -16.43 -9.30
CA GLN A 246 0.21 -15.25 -9.57
C GLN A 246 -0.47 -15.28 -10.96
N GLN A 247 -0.64 -16.47 -11.53
CA GLN A 247 -1.25 -16.61 -12.85
C GLN A 247 -2.70 -16.10 -12.81
N GLY A 248 -3.05 -15.21 -13.75
CA GLY A 248 -4.39 -14.62 -13.84
C GLY A 248 -4.74 -13.63 -12.73
N SER A 249 -3.82 -13.33 -11.82
CA SER A 249 -4.06 -12.40 -10.71
C SER A 249 -3.76 -10.95 -11.09
N ALA A 250 -4.57 -10.01 -10.59
CA ALA A 250 -4.26 -8.59 -10.70
C ALA A 250 -3.09 -8.22 -9.78
N GLY A 251 -2.18 -7.38 -10.26
CA GLY A 251 -0.98 -7.01 -9.52
C GLY A 251 -0.31 -5.74 -9.99
N VAL A 252 0.61 -5.23 -9.18
CA VAL A 252 1.39 -4.02 -9.49
C VAL A 252 2.87 -4.36 -9.53
N VAL A 253 3.57 -3.89 -10.57
CA VAL A 253 5.02 -4.04 -10.74
C VAL A 253 5.67 -2.66 -10.72
N TYR A 254 6.37 -2.31 -9.65
CA TYR A 254 7.05 -1.03 -9.50
C TYR A 254 8.47 -1.03 -10.09
N CYS A 255 8.74 -0.01 -10.91
CA CYS A 255 10.03 0.27 -11.53
C CYS A 255 10.42 1.74 -11.31
N LEU A 256 11.72 2.02 -11.22
CA LEU A 256 12.23 3.36 -10.88
C LEU A 256 12.19 4.35 -12.06
N SER A 257 12.25 3.90 -13.32
CA SER A 257 12.28 4.77 -14.50
C SER A 257 11.16 4.47 -15.49
N ARG A 258 10.74 5.51 -16.24
CA ARG A 258 9.70 5.42 -17.28
C ARG A 258 10.07 4.39 -18.36
N GLY A 259 11.31 4.46 -18.88
CA GLY A 259 11.76 3.49 -19.88
C GLY A 259 11.80 2.04 -19.37
N LYS A 260 12.04 1.81 -18.08
CA LYS A 260 11.97 0.46 -17.49
C LYS A 260 10.52 0.00 -17.31
N VAL A 261 9.59 0.91 -17.00
CA VAL A 261 8.15 0.61 -16.98
C VAL A 261 7.70 0.13 -18.36
N GLU A 262 7.95 0.92 -19.40
CA GLU A 262 7.53 0.58 -20.78
C GLU A 262 8.14 -0.75 -21.24
N SER A 263 9.45 -0.91 -21.12
CA SER A 263 10.16 -2.14 -21.56
C SER A 263 9.85 -3.39 -20.72
N THR A 264 9.33 -3.23 -19.50
CA THR A 264 8.86 -4.36 -18.68
C THR A 264 7.44 -4.73 -19.03
N ALA A 265 6.55 -3.74 -19.25
CA ALA A 265 5.19 -3.98 -19.71
C ALA A 265 5.17 -4.66 -21.07
N GLU A 266 5.93 -4.16 -22.05
CA GLU A 266 6.04 -4.75 -23.39
C GLU A 266 6.56 -6.20 -23.33
N TRP A 267 7.59 -6.45 -22.51
CA TRP A 267 8.13 -7.79 -22.34
C TRP A 267 7.12 -8.77 -21.71
N LEU A 268 6.32 -8.32 -20.73
CA LEU A 268 5.25 -9.14 -20.16
C LEU A 268 4.14 -9.42 -21.17
N GLN A 269 3.78 -8.42 -22.00
CA GLN A 269 2.80 -8.59 -23.08
C GLN A 269 3.26 -9.63 -24.12
N GLN A 270 4.55 -9.60 -24.50
CA GLN A 270 5.13 -10.60 -25.41
C GLN A 270 5.06 -12.03 -24.85
N LEU A 271 5.00 -12.18 -23.52
CA LEU A 271 4.84 -13.46 -22.83
C LEU A 271 3.37 -13.84 -22.58
N GLY A 272 2.41 -13.04 -23.05
CA GLY A 272 0.98 -13.30 -22.94
C GLY A 272 0.30 -12.76 -21.68
N PHE A 273 1.00 -11.98 -20.85
CA PHE A 273 0.37 -11.33 -19.70
C PHE A 273 -0.38 -10.06 -20.12
N ASN A 274 -1.52 -9.79 -19.48
CA ASN A 274 -2.25 -8.52 -19.63
C ASN A 274 -1.55 -7.41 -18.81
N ALA A 275 -0.41 -6.94 -19.32
CA ALA A 275 0.40 -5.92 -18.65
C ALA A 275 0.22 -4.53 -19.28
N LEU A 276 0.11 -3.49 -18.45
CA LEU A 276 -0.05 -2.10 -18.90
C LEU A 276 1.00 -1.19 -18.25
N PRO A 277 1.64 -0.26 -18.99
CA PRO A 277 2.57 0.70 -18.41
C PRO A 277 1.82 1.87 -17.76
N TYR A 278 2.33 2.43 -16.66
CA TYR A 278 1.80 3.65 -16.06
C TYR A 278 2.89 4.55 -15.46
N HIS A 279 2.99 5.77 -15.98
CA HIS A 279 3.85 6.81 -15.42
C HIS A 279 3.42 8.19 -15.86
N ALA A 280 3.87 9.23 -15.15
CA ALA A 280 3.54 10.63 -15.43
C ALA A 280 3.90 11.12 -16.85
N GLY A 281 4.80 10.43 -17.56
CA GLY A 281 5.12 10.74 -18.96
C GLY A 281 4.08 10.30 -19.99
N LEU A 282 3.09 9.47 -19.61
CA LEU A 282 2.03 9.04 -20.54
C LEU A 282 0.99 10.16 -20.74
N PRO A 283 0.42 10.30 -21.95
CA PRO A 283 -0.70 11.20 -22.20
C PRO A 283 -1.84 10.98 -21.20
N ALA A 284 -2.45 12.06 -20.70
CA ALA A 284 -3.53 11.97 -19.71
C ALA A 284 -4.69 11.04 -20.11
N PRO A 285 -5.18 11.03 -21.38
CA PRO A 285 -6.21 10.09 -21.81
C PRO A 285 -5.77 8.62 -21.71
N LEU A 286 -4.51 8.33 -22.05
CA LEU A 286 -3.97 6.97 -21.99
C LEU A 286 -3.77 6.51 -20.53
N ARG A 287 -3.33 7.41 -19.63
CA ARG A 287 -3.27 7.12 -18.18
C ARG A 287 -4.63 6.79 -17.61
N ALA A 288 -5.65 7.60 -17.94
CA ALA A 288 -7.02 7.37 -17.51
C ALA A 288 -7.54 6.02 -18.02
N GLU A 289 -7.26 5.68 -19.28
CA GLU A 289 -7.64 4.39 -19.85
C GLU A 289 -6.96 3.21 -19.16
N HIS A 290 -5.65 3.26 -18.92
CA HIS A 290 -4.95 2.18 -18.22
C HIS A 290 -5.42 2.01 -16.78
N GLN A 291 -5.66 3.12 -16.06
CA GLN A 291 -6.25 3.06 -14.73
C GLN A 291 -7.64 2.44 -14.75
N ARG A 292 -8.50 2.87 -15.69
CA ARG A 292 -9.85 2.32 -15.87
C ARG A 292 -9.80 0.82 -16.13
N ARG A 293 -8.94 0.36 -17.04
CA ARG A 293 -8.75 -1.06 -17.34
C ARG A 293 -8.28 -1.84 -16.12
N PHE A 294 -7.30 -1.33 -15.37
CA PHE A 294 -6.81 -1.98 -14.16
C PHE A 294 -7.90 -2.13 -13.07
N LEU A 295 -8.74 -1.11 -12.89
CA LEU A 295 -9.85 -1.15 -11.94
C LEU A 295 -10.98 -2.09 -12.38
N ARG A 296 -11.18 -2.26 -13.71
CA ARG A 296 -12.35 -2.96 -14.28
C ARG A 296 -12.09 -4.39 -14.74
N GLU A 297 -10.91 -4.67 -15.26
CA GLU A 297 -10.56 -5.98 -15.81
C GLU A 297 -9.87 -6.85 -14.76
N ASP A 298 -10.15 -8.14 -14.81
CA ASP A 298 -9.45 -9.14 -14.01
C ASP A 298 -8.06 -9.43 -14.60
N GLY A 299 -7.10 -9.78 -13.74
CA GLY A 299 -5.78 -10.26 -14.17
C GLY A 299 -4.89 -9.21 -14.84
N VAL A 300 -5.20 -7.91 -14.70
CA VAL A 300 -4.33 -6.84 -15.22
C VAL A 300 -3.11 -6.67 -14.31
N ILE A 301 -1.93 -6.66 -14.92
CA ILE A 301 -0.67 -6.31 -14.26
C ILE A 301 -0.33 -4.86 -14.61
N MET A 302 -0.44 -3.95 -13.65
CA MET A 302 0.07 -2.59 -13.88
C MET A 302 1.56 -2.53 -13.62
N VAL A 303 2.35 -2.20 -14.64
CA VAL A 303 3.77 -1.87 -14.49
C VAL A 303 3.90 -0.37 -14.35
N ALA A 304 4.51 0.13 -13.28
CA ALA A 304 4.45 1.55 -13.00
C ALA A 304 5.64 2.14 -12.24
N THR A 305 5.77 3.47 -12.32
CA THR A 305 6.55 4.23 -11.34
C THR A 305 5.70 4.55 -10.11
N ILE A 306 6.29 5.21 -9.10
CA ILE A 306 5.59 5.74 -7.92
C ILE A 306 4.37 6.63 -8.25
N ALA A 307 4.27 7.13 -9.49
CA ALA A 307 3.12 7.89 -9.96
C ALA A 307 1.83 7.05 -9.99
N PHE A 308 1.95 5.73 -10.13
CA PHE A 308 0.82 4.82 -9.98
C PHE A 308 0.74 4.41 -8.52
N GLY A 309 -0.11 5.10 -7.77
CA GLY A 309 -0.26 4.70 -6.39
C GLY A 309 -1.26 5.57 -5.67
N MET A 310 -0.93 6.83 -5.47
CA MET A 310 -1.79 7.64 -4.63
C MET A 310 -3.19 7.73 -5.27
N GLY A 311 -4.20 7.13 -4.61
CA GLY A 311 -5.58 7.12 -5.09
C GLY A 311 -6.14 5.80 -5.64
N ILE A 312 -5.34 4.76 -5.85
CA ILE A 312 -5.85 3.50 -6.41
C ILE A 312 -6.42 2.61 -5.31
N ASP A 313 -7.68 2.20 -5.48
CA ASP A 313 -8.42 1.35 -4.55
C ASP A 313 -9.03 0.11 -5.22
N LYS A 314 -8.16 -0.74 -5.79
CA LYS A 314 -8.55 -2.08 -6.22
C LYS A 314 -8.41 -3.05 -5.04
N PRO A 315 -9.50 -3.66 -4.55
CA PRO A 315 -9.46 -4.48 -3.34
C PRO A 315 -8.68 -5.79 -3.52
N ASP A 316 -8.71 -6.33 -4.73
CA ASP A 316 -8.31 -7.68 -5.11
C ASP A 316 -6.88 -7.77 -5.72
N VAL A 317 -6.00 -6.83 -5.39
CA VAL A 317 -4.59 -6.88 -5.81
C VAL A 317 -3.87 -8.01 -5.04
N ARG A 318 -3.44 -9.07 -5.74
CA ARG A 318 -2.82 -10.25 -5.11
C ARG A 318 -1.32 -10.14 -4.92
N PHE A 319 -0.65 -9.31 -5.72
CA PHE A 319 0.77 -9.07 -5.54
C PHE A 319 1.18 -7.64 -5.84
N VAL A 320 2.23 -7.22 -5.14
CA VAL A 320 3.01 -6.02 -5.46
C VAL A 320 4.46 -6.46 -5.61
N ALA A 321 5.06 -6.22 -6.76
CA ALA A 321 6.43 -6.59 -7.08
C ALA A 321 7.28 -5.35 -7.36
N HIS A 322 8.34 -5.14 -6.61
CA HIS A 322 9.32 -4.08 -6.83
C HIS A 322 10.51 -4.64 -7.59
N LEU A 323 10.71 -4.16 -8.83
CA LEU A 323 11.90 -4.46 -9.62
C LEU A 323 13.04 -3.48 -9.38
N ASP A 324 12.85 -2.49 -8.52
CA ASP A 324 13.83 -1.52 -8.06
C ASP A 324 13.55 -1.16 -6.60
N LEU A 325 14.59 -0.82 -5.85
CA LEU A 325 14.47 -0.45 -4.44
C LEU A 325 13.61 0.83 -4.27
N PRO A 326 12.63 0.85 -3.35
CA PRO A 326 11.97 2.07 -2.93
C PRO A 326 12.93 3.04 -2.22
N LYS A 327 12.58 4.32 -2.21
CA LYS A 327 13.41 5.36 -1.57
C LYS A 327 13.41 5.30 -0.04
N SER A 328 12.35 4.76 0.55
CA SER A 328 12.15 4.72 1.99
C SER A 328 11.21 3.58 2.42
N ILE A 329 11.15 3.30 3.72
CA ILE A 329 10.22 2.31 4.29
C ILE A 329 8.77 2.78 4.15
N GLU A 330 8.49 4.08 4.26
CA GLU A 330 7.15 4.64 4.09
C GLU A 330 6.62 4.40 2.68
N ALA A 331 7.44 4.69 1.66
CA ALA A 331 7.09 4.42 0.28
C ALA A 331 6.84 2.91 0.06
N TYR A 332 7.76 2.06 0.54
CA TYR A 332 7.61 0.61 0.45
C TYR A 332 6.34 0.10 1.13
N TYR A 333 6.03 0.59 2.33
CA TYR A 333 4.85 0.21 3.09
C TYR A 333 3.56 0.68 2.41
N GLN A 334 3.51 1.92 1.91
CA GLN A 334 2.36 2.46 1.19
C GLN A 334 2.11 1.71 -0.12
N GLU A 335 3.16 1.40 -0.87
CA GLU A 335 3.12 0.68 -2.14
C GLU A 335 2.69 -0.78 -1.96
N THR A 336 3.30 -1.49 -1.00
CA THR A 336 2.94 -2.89 -0.71
C THR A 336 1.57 -3.01 -0.05
N GLY A 337 1.14 -2.03 0.75
CA GLY A 337 -0.18 -1.98 1.38
C GLY A 337 -1.37 -1.89 0.41
N ARG A 338 -1.10 -1.73 -0.89
CA ARG A 338 -2.08 -1.85 -1.97
C ARG A 338 -2.57 -3.28 -2.18
N ALA A 339 -1.75 -4.26 -1.81
CA ALA A 339 -2.10 -5.65 -1.92
C ALA A 339 -3.12 -6.06 -0.85
N GLY A 340 -4.06 -6.95 -1.22
CA GLY A 340 -4.98 -7.62 -0.31
C GLY A 340 -5.80 -6.68 0.57
N ARG A 341 -6.39 -5.60 0.02
CA ARG A 341 -7.24 -4.69 0.81
C ARG A 341 -8.56 -5.34 1.22
N ASP A 342 -8.98 -6.38 0.51
CA ASP A 342 -10.06 -7.29 0.88
C ASP A 342 -9.74 -8.17 2.10
N GLY A 343 -8.48 -8.16 2.60
CA GLY A 343 -8.03 -8.99 3.71
C GLY A 343 -7.49 -10.36 3.29
N GLU A 344 -7.58 -10.71 2.01
CA GLU A 344 -7.11 -11.99 1.50
C GLU A 344 -5.58 -12.05 1.39
N PRO A 345 -4.99 -13.27 1.37
CA PRO A 345 -3.56 -13.45 1.19
C PRO A 345 -3.03 -12.72 -0.04
N ALA A 346 -1.94 -11.99 0.14
CA ALA A 346 -1.25 -11.28 -0.94
C ALA A 346 0.27 -11.30 -0.73
N THR A 347 1.05 -11.15 -1.80
CA THR A 347 2.52 -11.21 -1.73
C THR A 347 3.18 -9.90 -2.15
N ALA A 348 4.06 -9.37 -1.29
CA ALA A 348 4.93 -8.26 -1.59
C ALA A 348 6.35 -8.79 -1.90
N LEU A 349 6.75 -8.74 -3.17
CA LEU A 349 8.07 -9.16 -3.63
C LEU A 349 8.96 -7.94 -3.88
N LEU A 350 10.12 -7.85 -3.24
CA LEU A 350 11.13 -6.83 -3.54
C LEU A 350 12.41 -7.47 -4.07
N LEU A 351 12.78 -7.11 -5.31
CA LEU A 351 14.07 -7.43 -5.89
C LEU A 351 14.96 -6.18 -5.85
N TYR A 352 16.07 -6.25 -5.12
CA TYR A 352 17.02 -5.13 -5.01
C TYR A 352 18.47 -5.57 -5.28
N GLY A 353 19.29 -4.64 -5.78
CA GLY A 353 20.69 -4.87 -6.10
C GLY A 353 21.57 -3.67 -5.77
N LEU A 354 22.89 -3.84 -5.91
CA LEU A 354 23.86 -2.77 -5.63
C LEU A 354 23.65 -1.54 -6.52
N GLU A 355 23.20 -1.74 -7.76
CA GLU A 355 22.90 -0.66 -8.71
C GLU A 355 21.80 0.27 -8.18
N ASP A 356 20.78 -0.28 -7.49
CA ASP A 356 19.72 0.52 -6.89
C ASP A 356 20.27 1.38 -5.75
N VAL A 357 21.11 0.78 -4.90
CA VAL A 357 21.76 1.47 -3.77
C VAL A 357 22.55 2.67 -4.27
N VAL A 358 23.37 2.46 -5.31
CA VAL A 358 24.19 3.51 -5.92
C VAL A 358 23.29 4.61 -6.49
N LYS A 359 22.30 4.24 -7.30
CA LYS A 359 21.41 5.21 -7.96
C LYS A 359 20.61 6.04 -6.96
N LEU A 360 20.04 5.42 -5.93
CA LEU A 360 19.28 6.13 -4.90
C LEU A 360 20.17 6.99 -4.00
N SER A 361 21.38 6.53 -3.69
CA SER A 361 22.36 7.33 -2.95
C SER A 361 22.75 8.59 -3.73
N GLN A 362 22.94 8.48 -5.05
CA GLN A 362 23.19 9.62 -5.93
C GLN A 362 22.00 10.59 -5.91
N MET A 363 20.77 10.08 -6.10
CA MET A 363 19.56 10.90 -6.08
C MET A 363 19.39 11.65 -4.75
N ALA A 364 19.64 10.98 -3.61
CA ALA A 364 19.58 11.61 -2.28
C ALA A 364 20.65 12.71 -2.13
N ALA A 365 21.87 12.49 -2.63
CA ALA A 365 22.95 13.48 -2.57
C ALA A 365 22.70 14.71 -3.45
N THR A 366 22.12 14.51 -4.64
CA THR A 366 21.79 15.59 -5.58
C THR A 366 20.41 16.20 -5.37
N SER A 367 19.69 15.82 -4.30
CA SER A 367 18.34 16.34 -4.05
C SER A 367 18.36 17.84 -3.77
N GLU A 368 17.42 18.57 -4.37
CA GLU A 368 17.23 20.01 -4.15
C GLU A 368 16.67 20.22 -2.74
N GLY A 369 17.44 20.87 -1.87
CA GLY A 369 17.05 21.08 -0.48
C GLY A 369 18.22 21.46 0.42
N SER A 370 17.93 21.74 1.70
CA SER A 370 18.95 21.99 2.71
C SER A 370 19.81 20.73 2.96
N GLU A 371 21.02 20.91 3.51
CA GLU A 371 21.86 19.77 3.92
C GLU A 371 21.17 18.87 4.96
N GLU A 372 20.27 19.44 5.77
CA GLU A 372 19.43 18.68 6.69
C GLU A 372 18.44 17.78 5.94
N HIS A 373 17.80 18.28 4.87
CA HIS A 373 16.89 17.48 4.04
C HIS A 373 17.62 16.31 3.37
N LYS A 374 18.79 16.56 2.76
CA LYS A 374 19.61 15.50 2.16
C LYS A 374 20.03 14.43 3.17
N ARG A 375 20.39 14.85 4.39
CA ARG A 375 20.74 13.93 5.48
C ARG A 375 19.56 13.02 5.84
N GLN A 376 18.34 13.54 5.82
CA GLN A 376 17.16 12.74 6.15
C GLN A 376 16.75 11.79 5.03
N GLU A 377 16.81 12.21 3.76
CA GLU A 377 16.61 11.30 2.63
C GLU A 377 17.60 10.14 2.67
N ARG A 378 18.86 10.41 3.05
CA ARG A 378 19.85 9.37 3.28
C ARG A 378 19.48 8.44 4.43
N GLN A 379 19.03 8.97 5.56
CA GLN A 379 18.59 8.13 6.70
C GLN A 379 17.43 7.21 6.34
N ARG A 380 16.46 7.70 5.57
CA ARG A 380 15.34 6.90 5.04
C ARG A 380 15.79 5.78 4.12
N LEU A 381 16.74 6.08 3.22
CA LEU A 381 17.34 5.09 2.35
C LEU A 381 18.11 4.04 3.15
N ASP A 382 18.91 4.47 4.13
CA ASP A 382 19.68 3.57 5.01
C ASP A 382 18.73 2.64 5.80
N ALA A 383 17.59 3.14 6.27
CA ALA A 383 16.55 2.33 6.92
C ALA A 383 15.96 1.28 5.97
N MET A 384 15.61 1.66 4.73
CA MET A 384 15.09 0.74 3.71
C MET A 384 16.11 -0.34 3.33
N LEU A 385 17.38 0.03 3.23
CA LEU A 385 18.48 -0.91 3.02
C LEU A 385 18.66 -1.86 4.20
N GLY A 386 18.57 -1.32 5.42
CA GLY A 386 18.57 -2.09 6.66
C GLY A 386 17.48 -3.16 6.62
N LEU A 387 16.25 -2.78 6.26
CA LEU A 387 15.12 -3.71 6.10
C LEU A 387 15.43 -4.82 5.11
N CYS A 388 16.15 -4.56 4.01
CA CYS A 388 16.47 -5.57 3.01
C CYS A 388 17.49 -6.62 3.51
N GLU A 389 18.40 -6.21 4.39
CA GLU A 389 19.51 -7.04 4.88
C GLU A 389 19.30 -7.65 6.27
N ILE A 390 18.16 -7.39 6.94
CA ILE A 390 17.90 -8.02 8.24
C ILE A 390 17.85 -9.55 8.15
N THR A 391 18.20 -10.20 9.25
CA THR A 391 18.08 -11.65 9.45
C THR A 391 16.88 -12.03 10.30
N SER A 392 16.29 -11.07 11.03
CA SER A 392 15.08 -11.25 11.81
C SER A 392 13.81 -11.10 10.97
N CYS A 393 12.65 -11.32 11.58
CA CYS A 393 11.33 -11.09 10.97
C CYS A 393 11.22 -9.70 10.30
N ARG A 394 10.87 -9.66 9.01
CA ARG A 394 10.62 -8.42 8.22
C ARG A 394 9.49 -7.59 8.80
N ARG A 395 8.38 -8.24 9.12
CA ARG A 395 7.18 -7.58 9.66
C ARG A 395 7.49 -6.87 10.97
N ARG A 396 8.20 -7.53 11.90
CA ARG A 396 8.62 -6.90 13.16
C ARG A 396 9.51 -5.68 12.93
N ALA A 397 10.41 -5.72 11.95
CA ALA A 397 11.26 -4.58 11.62
C ALA A 397 10.46 -3.42 11.00
N LEU A 398 9.50 -3.73 10.11
CA LEU A 398 8.57 -2.75 9.54
C LEU A 398 7.72 -2.07 10.61
N LEU A 399 7.12 -2.85 11.50
CA LEU A 399 6.29 -2.32 12.59
C LEU A 399 7.12 -1.47 13.56
N ARG A 400 8.32 -1.94 13.92
CA ARG A 400 9.24 -1.17 14.78
C ARG A 400 9.64 0.17 14.16
N TYR A 401 9.76 0.25 12.83
CA TYR A 401 10.01 1.53 12.16
C TYR A 401 8.89 2.55 12.41
N PHE A 402 7.65 2.09 12.48
CA PHE A 402 6.48 2.90 12.85
C PHE A 402 6.19 2.89 14.37
N GLU A 403 7.20 2.56 15.19
CA GLU A 403 7.13 2.52 16.66
C GLU A 403 6.07 1.55 17.21
N GLU A 404 5.73 0.51 16.45
CA GLU A 404 4.86 -0.57 16.89
C GLU A 404 5.66 -1.84 17.20
N GLU A 405 5.37 -2.46 18.34
CA GLU A 405 6.01 -3.71 18.75
C GLU A 405 5.13 -4.92 18.42
N LEU A 406 5.71 -5.87 17.69
CA LEU A 406 5.12 -7.19 17.50
C LEU A 406 5.74 -8.17 18.49
N ALA A 407 4.91 -8.78 19.33
CA ALA A 407 5.34 -9.64 20.44
C ALA A 407 6.12 -10.88 19.97
N ALA A 408 5.78 -11.43 18.81
CA ALA A 408 6.42 -12.62 18.23
C ALA A 408 6.78 -12.40 16.76
N ASP A 409 7.66 -13.25 16.24
CA ASP A 409 7.95 -13.28 14.80
C ASP A 409 6.70 -13.72 14.03
N CYS A 410 6.51 -13.16 12.83
CA CYS A 410 5.20 -13.21 12.18
C CYS A 410 4.83 -14.53 11.49
N GLY A 411 5.78 -15.46 11.31
CA GLY A 411 5.55 -16.72 10.59
C GLY A 411 5.19 -16.58 9.09
N ASN A 412 5.09 -15.35 8.55
CA ASN A 412 4.57 -15.07 7.20
C ASN A 412 5.47 -14.09 6.42
N CYS A 413 6.79 -14.13 6.61
CA CYS A 413 7.74 -13.41 5.75
C CYS A 413 8.91 -14.32 5.39
N ASP A 414 9.65 -13.95 4.35
CA ASP A 414 10.82 -14.70 3.86
C ASP A 414 11.76 -15.14 4.98
N THR A 415 12.12 -14.25 5.91
CA THR A 415 13.05 -14.57 7.00
C THR A 415 12.46 -15.45 8.10
N CYS A 416 11.13 -15.52 8.24
CA CYS A 416 10.49 -16.45 9.17
C CYS A 416 10.30 -17.84 8.55
N LEU A 417 9.97 -17.88 7.25
CA LEU A 417 9.70 -19.10 6.50
C LEU A 417 11.00 -19.82 6.10
N GLU A 418 11.99 -19.04 5.68
CA GLU A 418 13.32 -19.51 5.28
C GLU A 418 14.39 -18.65 5.98
N PRO A 419 14.70 -18.92 7.27
CA PRO A 419 15.68 -18.15 8.03
C PRO A 419 17.03 -18.07 7.30
N PRO A 420 17.54 -16.85 7.04
CA PRO A 420 18.77 -16.70 6.28
C PRO A 420 19.97 -17.19 7.10
N ALA A 421 20.78 -18.07 6.52
CA ALA A 421 22.04 -18.44 7.13
C ALA A 421 23.02 -17.26 7.13
N THR A 422 23.81 -17.16 8.19
CA THR A 422 24.90 -16.19 8.32
C THR A 422 26.23 -16.89 8.37
N TRP A 423 27.29 -16.18 7.99
CA TRP A 423 28.66 -16.67 8.05
C TRP A 423 29.61 -15.55 8.49
N ASP A 424 30.74 -15.96 9.07
CA ASP A 424 31.79 -15.03 9.44
C ASP A 424 32.52 -14.54 8.20
N ALA A 425 32.22 -13.31 7.80
CA ALA A 425 32.81 -12.64 6.66
C ALA A 425 33.86 -11.59 7.09
N THR A 426 34.40 -11.68 8.31
CA THR A 426 35.38 -10.72 8.84
C THR A 426 36.59 -10.60 7.93
N GLU A 427 37.20 -11.72 7.54
CA GLU A 427 38.37 -11.71 6.65
C GLU A 427 38.04 -11.19 5.25
N PRO A 428 36.99 -11.67 4.55
CA PRO A 428 36.53 -11.07 3.29
C PRO A 428 36.26 -9.57 3.38
N ALA A 429 35.62 -9.10 4.46
CA ALA A 429 35.37 -7.70 4.69
C ALA A 429 36.68 -6.90 4.84
N ARG A 430 37.66 -7.42 5.59
CA ARG A 430 39.00 -6.83 5.71
C ARG A 430 39.75 -6.78 4.39
N LYS A 431 39.74 -7.86 3.60
CA LYS A 431 40.34 -7.93 2.26
C LYS A 431 39.78 -6.82 1.37
N LEU A 432 38.46 -6.68 1.36
CA LEU A 432 37.76 -5.66 0.57
C LEU A 432 38.05 -4.24 1.03
N MET A 433 37.92 -3.95 2.33
CA MET A 433 38.23 -2.62 2.87
C MET A 433 39.70 -2.24 2.63
N SER A 434 40.61 -3.21 2.77
CA SER A 434 42.02 -3.08 2.43
C SER A 434 42.26 -2.75 0.95
N GLY A 435 41.53 -3.40 0.04
CA GLY A 435 41.59 -3.14 -1.40
C GLY A 435 41.06 -1.74 -1.76
N ILE A 436 39.97 -1.30 -1.12
CA ILE A 436 39.41 0.05 -1.27
C ILE A 436 40.43 1.11 -0.81
N TYR A 437 41.03 0.92 0.36
CA TYR A 437 42.05 1.83 0.89
C TYR A 437 43.28 1.92 -0.01
N ARG A 438 43.84 0.78 -0.41
CA ARG A 438 45.08 0.71 -1.21
C ARG A 438 44.90 1.17 -2.66
N SER A 439 43.69 1.05 -3.22
CA SER A 439 43.35 1.65 -4.51
C SER A 439 43.05 3.16 -4.42
N GLY A 440 43.24 3.77 -3.25
CA GLY A 440 43.11 5.22 -3.06
C GLY A 440 41.67 5.72 -2.93
N GLN A 441 40.68 4.84 -2.73
CA GLN A 441 39.27 5.19 -2.50
C GLN A 441 38.63 6.07 -3.59
N ARG A 442 39.06 5.88 -4.84
CA ARG A 442 38.60 6.64 -6.03
C ARG A 442 37.90 5.76 -7.07
N PHE A 443 37.70 4.48 -6.76
CA PHE A 443 37.20 3.50 -7.71
C PHE A 443 35.91 2.86 -7.22
N GLY A 444 35.00 2.61 -8.16
CA GLY A 444 33.74 1.93 -7.88
C GLY A 444 33.89 0.42 -7.69
N ALA A 445 32.79 -0.22 -7.29
CA ALA A 445 32.74 -1.63 -6.92
C ALA A 445 33.35 -2.59 -7.96
N ALA A 446 33.03 -2.41 -9.25
CA ALA A 446 33.52 -3.30 -10.31
C ALA A 446 35.06 -3.36 -10.36
N HIS A 447 35.72 -2.20 -10.31
CA HIS A 447 37.19 -2.14 -10.34
C HIS A 447 37.82 -2.72 -9.08
N VAL A 448 37.25 -2.45 -7.90
CA VAL A 448 37.75 -3.03 -6.65
C VAL A 448 37.62 -4.56 -6.67
N ILE A 449 36.53 -5.09 -7.22
CA ILE A 449 36.34 -6.54 -7.41
C ILE A 449 37.40 -7.10 -8.37
N ASP A 450 37.68 -6.41 -9.47
CA ASP A 450 38.71 -6.82 -10.44
C ASP A 450 40.09 -6.92 -9.77
N ILE A 451 40.46 -5.94 -8.92
CA ILE A 451 41.70 -5.98 -8.14
C ILE A 451 41.71 -7.21 -7.24
N LEU A 452 40.69 -7.40 -6.40
CA LEU A 452 40.64 -8.50 -5.44
C LEU A 452 40.69 -9.87 -6.10
N ARG A 453 40.03 -10.02 -7.26
CA ARG A 453 39.99 -11.28 -8.00
C ARG A 453 41.20 -11.51 -8.88
N GLY A 454 42.11 -10.53 -8.99
CA GLY A 454 43.30 -10.63 -9.83
C GLY A 454 42.98 -10.58 -11.32
N ALA A 455 41.95 -9.84 -11.71
CA ALA A 455 41.54 -9.71 -13.11
C ALA A 455 42.51 -8.79 -13.87
N ASP A 456 43.01 -9.29 -15.00
CA ASP A 456 43.94 -8.56 -15.85
C ASP A 456 43.20 -7.65 -16.84
N THR A 457 42.72 -6.51 -16.34
CA THR A 457 42.04 -5.49 -17.16
C THR A 457 42.99 -4.33 -17.49
N GLU A 458 42.75 -3.65 -18.61
CA GLU A 458 43.53 -2.48 -19.01
C GLU A 458 43.58 -1.42 -17.89
N LYS A 459 42.44 -1.19 -17.23
CA LYS A 459 42.33 -0.24 -16.12
C LYS A 459 43.17 -0.67 -14.92
N VAL A 460 43.22 -1.97 -14.59
CA VAL A 460 44.07 -2.46 -13.50
C VAL A 460 45.56 -2.19 -13.79
N ARG A 461 46.03 -2.46 -15.01
CA ARG A 461 47.42 -2.18 -15.42
C ARG A 461 47.73 -0.68 -15.46
N GLN A 462 46.81 0.11 -16.01
CA GLN A 462 46.97 1.56 -16.17
C GLN A 462 47.23 2.26 -14.82
N PHE A 463 46.53 1.84 -13.77
CA PHE A 463 46.69 2.40 -12.42
C PHE A 463 47.71 1.63 -11.57
N GLY A 464 48.41 0.65 -12.13
CA GLY A 464 49.42 -0.16 -11.42
C GLY A 464 48.83 -0.99 -10.27
N HIS A 465 47.54 -1.33 -10.35
CA HIS A 465 46.85 -2.03 -9.28
C HIS A 465 47.15 -3.54 -9.24
N ASP A 466 47.72 -4.07 -10.32
CA ASP A 466 48.35 -5.40 -10.40
C ASP A 466 49.50 -5.57 -9.40
N LYS A 467 50.11 -4.46 -8.95
CA LYS A 467 51.23 -4.45 -7.99
C LYS A 467 50.78 -4.31 -6.53
N LEU A 468 49.48 -4.11 -6.27
CA LEU A 468 48.98 -3.94 -4.91
C LEU A 468 49.03 -5.27 -4.16
N SER A 469 49.32 -5.22 -2.85
CA SER A 469 49.29 -6.42 -1.99
C SER A 469 47.90 -7.06 -1.88
N THR A 470 46.85 -6.36 -2.34
CA THR A 470 45.47 -6.84 -2.38
C THR A 470 45.06 -7.37 -3.75
N TYR A 471 45.97 -7.39 -4.73
CA TYR A 471 45.70 -7.97 -6.02
C TYR A 471 45.60 -9.50 -5.91
N GLY A 472 44.49 -10.09 -6.37
CA GLY A 472 44.29 -11.54 -6.37
C GLY A 472 44.01 -12.20 -5.01
N ILE A 473 44.02 -11.46 -3.89
CA ILE A 473 43.83 -12.04 -2.54
C ILE A 473 42.40 -12.58 -2.28
N GLY A 474 41.47 -12.26 -3.17
CA GLY A 474 40.05 -12.64 -3.13
C GLY A 474 39.61 -13.47 -4.34
N ALA A 475 40.54 -14.14 -5.02
CA ALA A 475 40.27 -14.98 -6.19
C ALA A 475 39.41 -16.23 -5.87
N ASP A 476 39.34 -16.60 -4.59
CA ASP A 476 38.52 -17.67 -4.04
C ASP A 476 37.00 -17.38 -4.10
N MET A 477 36.62 -16.12 -4.32
CA MET A 477 35.23 -15.69 -4.37
C MET A 477 34.84 -15.14 -5.75
N SER A 478 33.61 -15.41 -6.15
CA SER A 478 33.01 -14.90 -7.37
C SER A 478 32.75 -13.38 -7.30
N ALA A 479 32.60 -12.74 -8.46
CA ALA A 479 32.23 -11.33 -8.50
C ALA A 479 30.86 -11.06 -7.85
N ASN A 480 29.93 -12.02 -7.91
CA ASN A 480 28.59 -11.88 -7.31
C ASN A 480 28.65 -11.94 -5.78
N GLU A 481 29.49 -12.81 -5.22
CA GLU A 481 29.75 -12.85 -3.78
C GLU A 481 30.38 -11.54 -3.29
N TRP A 482 31.37 -11.01 -4.01
CA TRP A 482 31.95 -9.72 -3.66
C TRP A 482 30.95 -8.56 -3.75
N ARG A 483 30.08 -8.52 -4.77
CA ARG A 483 29.00 -7.52 -4.86
C ARG A 483 28.05 -7.61 -3.67
N ALA A 484 27.73 -8.83 -3.22
CA ALA A 484 26.87 -9.05 -2.05
C ALA A 484 27.53 -8.56 -0.75
N ILE A 485 28.83 -8.80 -0.59
CA ILE A 485 29.61 -8.28 0.55
C ILE A 485 29.63 -6.76 0.52
N ILE A 486 29.97 -6.13 -0.62
CA ILE A 486 29.99 -4.67 -0.77
C ILE A 486 28.63 -4.08 -0.37
N ARG A 487 27.54 -4.64 -0.90
CA ARG A 487 26.18 -4.18 -0.60
C ARG A 487 25.91 -4.22 0.90
N GLN A 488 26.16 -5.35 1.56
CA GLN A 488 25.93 -5.50 3.00
C GLN A 488 26.82 -4.58 3.85
N LEU A 489 28.08 -4.33 3.45
CA LEU A 489 28.97 -3.41 4.16
C LEU A 489 28.60 -1.93 3.96
N VAL A 490 28.01 -1.58 2.81
CA VAL A 490 27.42 -0.25 2.59
C VAL A 490 26.22 -0.06 3.51
N VAL A 491 25.31 -1.04 3.57
CA VAL A 491 24.13 -0.99 4.45
C VAL A 491 24.52 -0.84 5.93
N ARG A 492 25.58 -1.53 6.36
CA ARG A 492 26.08 -1.44 7.75
C ARG A 492 26.89 -0.18 8.04
N GLY A 493 27.09 0.68 7.05
CA GLY A 493 27.80 1.94 7.25
C GLY A 493 29.32 1.83 7.29
N TYR A 494 29.93 0.64 7.10
CA TYR A 494 31.39 0.50 7.00
C TYR A 494 31.95 1.11 5.70
N LEU A 495 31.13 1.08 4.64
CA LEU A 495 31.45 1.66 3.33
C LEU A 495 30.45 2.76 2.98
N ARG A 496 30.89 3.75 2.21
CA ARG A 496 30.02 4.75 1.57
C ARG A 496 30.32 4.83 0.07
N VAL A 497 29.28 5.10 -0.73
CA VAL A 497 29.42 5.38 -2.15
C VAL A 497 29.49 6.89 -2.34
N ASN A 498 30.58 7.38 -2.94
CA ASN A 498 30.72 8.80 -3.25
C ASN A 498 30.20 9.08 -4.67
N ALA A 499 29.01 9.69 -4.74
CA ALA A 499 28.34 10.05 -5.99
C ALA A 499 29.16 11.04 -6.85
N GLU A 500 29.77 12.04 -6.23
CA GLU A 500 30.55 13.10 -6.90
C GLU A 500 31.86 12.57 -7.48
N ALA A 501 32.39 11.49 -6.91
CA ALA A 501 33.60 10.81 -7.37
C ALA A 501 33.29 9.56 -8.20
N PHE A 502 32.34 9.64 -9.14
CA PHE A 502 31.99 8.54 -10.06
C PHE A 502 31.64 7.22 -9.33
N ASN A 503 30.90 7.29 -8.23
CA ASN A 503 30.53 6.15 -7.38
C ASN A 503 31.71 5.42 -6.75
N ALA A 504 32.79 6.14 -6.44
CA ALA A 504 33.92 5.59 -5.71
C ALA A 504 33.48 5.02 -4.36
N LEU A 505 33.96 3.81 -4.05
CA LEU A 505 33.81 3.24 -2.71
C LEU A 505 34.81 3.91 -1.78
N GLN A 506 34.33 4.35 -0.62
CA GLN A 506 35.14 4.97 0.42
C GLN A 506 34.87 4.31 1.77
N LEU A 507 35.90 4.21 2.59
CA LEU A 507 35.78 3.76 3.96
C LEU A 507 35.13 4.85 4.83
N THR A 508 34.38 4.42 5.84
CA THR A 508 33.86 5.30 6.90
C THR A 508 34.68 5.10 8.18
N GLU A 509 34.46 5.93 9.20
CA GLU A 509 35.12 5.76 10.50
C GLU A 509 34.76 4.43 11.18
N GLN A 510 33.56 3.89 10.94
CA GLN A 510 33.10 2.63 11.54
C GLN A 510 33.91 1.41 11.08
N CYS A 511 34.57 1.48 9.92
CA CYS A 511 35.36 0.34 9.42
C CYS A 511 36.60 0.03 10.29
N ARG A 512 37.05 0.99 11.11
CA ARG A 512 38.33 0.90 11.84
C ARG A 512 38.33 -0.23 12.87
N THR A 513 37.24 -0.46 13.57
CA THR A 513 37.11 -1.53 14.57
C THR A 513 37.32 -2.91 13.93
N VAL A 514 36.68 -3.13 12.77
CA VAL A 514 36.85 -4.36 11.99
C VAL A 514 38.27 -4.53 11.48
N LEU A 515 38.87 -3.47 10.94
CA LEU A 515 40.25 -3.49 10.43
C LEU A 515 41.29 -3.69 11.54
N ARG A 516 41.01 -3.26 12.77
CA ARG A 516 41.90 -3.42 13.93
C ARG A 516 41.84 -4.77 14.62
N GLY A 517 40.86 -5.62 14.30
CA GLY A 517 40.68 -6.86 15.04
C GLY A 517 39.61 -6.84 16.13
N GLU A 518 39.02 -5.68 16.39
CA GLU A 518 38.16 -5.46 17.56
C GLU A 518 36.73 -5.97 17.37
N GLU A 519 36.27 -6.07 16.11
CA GLU A 519 34.90 -6.44 15.76
C GLU A 519 34.87 -7.49 14.63
N SER A 520 34.00 -8.49 14.78
CA SER A 520 33.73 -9.51 13.75
C SER A 520 32.53 -9.12 12.88
N VAL A 521 32.58 -9.42 11.58
CA VAL A 521 31.51 -9.12 10.63
C VAL A 521 30.78 -10.39 10.21
N GLN A 522 29.58 -10.60 10.76
CA GLN A 522 28.68 -11.68 10.34
C GLN A 522 27.81 -11.22 9.17
N LEU A 523 27.88 -11.83 7.99
CA LEU A 523 27.06 -11.46 6.83
C LEU A 523 26.07 -12.56 6.47
N ARG A 524 24.98 -12.20 5.79
CA ARG A 524 24.05 -13.17 5.19
C ARG A 524 24.77 -13.93 4.07
N THR A 525 24.61 -15.25 4.07
CA THR A 525 25.04 -16.08 2.93
C THR A 525 24.17 -15.76 1.73
N LEU A 526 24.75 -15.75 0.53
CA LEU A 526 23.94 -15.78 -0.68
C LEU A 526 23.13 -17.08 -0.70
N PRO A 527 21.84 -17.05 -1.09
CA PRO A 527 21.10 -18.27 -1.34
C PRO A 527 21.87 -19.07 -2.41
N LYS A 528 22.32 -20.28 -2.07
CA LYS A 528 22.79 -21.21 -3.10
C LYS A 528 21.58 -21.47 -4.00
N ALA A 529 21.72 -21.31 -5.32
CA ALA A 529 20.68 -21.70 -6.25
C ALA A 529 20.25 -23.12 -5.90
N ALA A 530 19.01 -23.27 -5.43
CA ALA A 530 18.52 -24.59 -5.11
C ALA A 530 18.63 -25.43 -6.40
N PRO A 531 19.25 -26.63 -6.37
CA PRO A 531 19.07 -27.54 -7.49
C PRO A 531 17.57 -27.70 -7.67
N ALA A 532 17.08 -27.57 -8.90
CA ALA A 532 15.67 -27.76 -9.23
C ALA A 532 15.25 -29.13 -8.68
N LYS A 533 14.65 -29.16 -7.48
CA LYS A 533 14.16 -30.40 -6.90
C LYS A 533 12.95 -30.76 -7.72
N ALA A 534 13.08 -31.86 -8.44
CA ALA A 534 11.97 -32.58 -9.03
C ALA A 534 10.85 -32.68 -7.98
N THR A 535 9.66 -32.30 -8.41
CA THR A 535 8.39 -32.37 -7.68
C THR A 535 8.21 -33.73 -7.03
N ARG A 536 8.51 -33.82 -5.72
CA ARG A 536 7.89 -34.83 -4.86
C ARG A 536 6.67 -34.19 -4.23
N ARG A 537 5.51 -34.56 -4.75
CA ARG A 537 4.23 -34.49 -4.02
C ARG A 537 4.43 -35.33 -2.76
N ASP A 538 4.56 -34.68 -1.63
CA ASP A 538 4.24 -35.28 -0.36
C ASP A 538 3.22 -34.38 0.33
N SER A 539 2.05 -34.94 0.54
CA SER A 539 0.88 -34.35 1.14
C SER A 539 1.08 -34.30 2.65
N GLY A 540 1.33 -33.11 3.19
CA GLY A 540 1.50 -32.90 4.63
C GLY A 540 1.44 -31.43 5.01
N ALA A 541 0.21 -30.95 5.24
CA ALA A 541 -0.19 -29.82 6.09
C ALA A 541 0.60 -28.51 5.99
N GLY A 542 0.02 -27.56 5.25
CA GLY A 542 0.18 -26.12 5.45
C GLY A 542 -1.18 -25.46 5.17
N GLU A 543 -1.89 -25.10 6.22
CA GLU A 543 -3.18 -24.41 6.17
C GLU A 543 -3.08 -23.05 5.47
N ALA A 544 -4.20 -22.66 4.82
CA ALA A 544 -4.52 -21.35 4.24
C ALA A 544 -4.04 -21.05 2.81
N ARG A 545 -4.44 -21.92 1.87
CA ARG A 545 -5.18 -21.45 0.69
C ARG A 545 -6.63 -21.88 0.87
N ALA A 546 -7.56 -20.94 1.02
CA ALA A 546 -8.95 -21.24 0.70
C ALA A 546 -9.07 -21.25 -0.84
N GLU A 547 -8.50 -22.28 -1.47
CA GLU A 547 -8.80 -22.58 -2.87
C GLU A 547 -10.29 -22.91 -2.94
N ILE A 548 -11.03 -22.17 -3.77
CA ILE A 548 -12.43 -22.46 -4.06
C ILE A 548 -12.49 -23.91 -4.52
N SER A 549 -13.41 -24.69 -3.94
CA SER A 549 -13.52 -26.12 -4.24
C SER A 549 -13.74 -26.31 -5.75
N ALA A 550 -13.22 -27.40 -6.32
CA ALA A 550 -13.40 -27.67 -7.75
C ALA A 550 -14.90 -27.74 -8.15
N THR A 551 -15.77 -28.07 -7.19
CA THR A 551 -17.24 -28.06 -7.30
C THR A 551 -17.83 -26.65 -7.34
N ASP A 552 -17.25 -25.68 -6.62
CA ASP A 552 -17.76 -24.31 -6.53
C ASP A 552 -17.15 -23.37 -7.59
N GLN A 553 -16.06 -23.79 -8.25
CA GLN A 553 -15.38 -23.00 -9.28
C GLN A 553 -16.30 -22.51 -10.42
N PRO A 554 -17.23 -23.32 -10.96
CA PRO A 554 -18.15 -22.86 -12.00
C PRO A 554 -19.09 -21.73 -11.52
N LEU A 555 -19.62 -21.84 -10.30
CA LEU A 555 -20.48 -20.81 -9.71
C LEU A 555 -19.69 -19.54 -9.40
N TRP A 556 -18.46 -19.66 -8.92
CA TRP A 556 -17.56 -18.54 -8.71
C TRP A 556 -17.28 -17.76 -10.01
N ASP A 557 -16.99 -18.47 -11.10
CA ASP A 557 -16.73 -17.86 -12.39
C ASP A 557 -17.98 -17.19 -12.96
N ALA A 558 -19.16 -17.80 -12.77
CA ALA A 558 -20.44 -17.21 -13.16
C ALA A 558 -20.78 -15.93 -12.36
N LEU A 559 -20.58 -15.94 -11.03
CA LEU A 559 -20.77 -14.77 -10.17
C LEU A 559 -19.86 -13.61 -10.60
N ARG A 560 -18.59 -13.88 -10.92
CA ARG A 560 -17.65 -12.87 -11.43
C ARG A 560 -18.06 -12.34 -12.80
N ALA A 561 -18.52 -13.23 -13.70
CA ALA A 561 -19.00 -12.84 -15.03
C ALA A 561 -20.24 -11.94 -14.95
N LEU A 562 -21.21 -12.28 -14.10
CA LEU A 562 -22.40 -11.45 -13.86
C LEU A 562 -22.05 -10.10 -13.24
N ARG A 563 -21.15 -10.08 -12.26
CA ARG A 563 -20.65 -8.82 -11.68
C ARG A 563 -20.03 -7.92 -12.76
N LYS A 564 -19.24 -8.51 -13.66
CA LYS A 564 -18.58 -7.79 -14.74
C LYS A 564 -19.60 -7.20 -15.73
N SER A 565 -20.61 -7.96 -16.14
CA SER A 565 -21.62 -7.47 -17.09
C SER A 565 -22.43 -6.30 -16.51
N LEU A 566 -22.86 -6.40 -15.25
CA LEU A 566 -23.58 -5.31 -14.56
C LEU A 566 -22.71 -4.06 -14.36
N ALA A 567 -21.42 -4.24 -14.10
CA ALA A 567 -20.47 -3.15 -13.96
C ALA A 567 -20.23 -2.42 -15.31
N GLU A 568 -20.13 -3.18 -16.40
CA GLU A 568 -20.01 -2.64 -17.76
C GLU A 568 -21.26 -1.85 -18.17
N GLU A 569 -22.46 -2.38 -17.93
CA GLU A 569 -23.74 -1.70 -18.23
C GLU A 569 -23.83 -0.32 -17.56
N ARG A 570 -23.34 -0.22 -16.33
CA ARG A 570 -23.40 1.03 -15.53
C ARG A 570 -22.15 1.88 -15.61
N GLY A 571 -21.13 1.43 -16.35
CA GLY A 571 -19.88 2.16 -16.51
C GLY A 571 -19.10 2.36 -15.21
N VAL A 572 -19.21 1.44 -14.24
CA VAL A 572 -18.49 1.48 -12.95
C VAL A 572 -17.52 0.31 -12.80
N PRO A 573 -16.51 0.35 -11.91
CA PRO A 573 -15.68 -0.81 -11.60
C PRO A 573 -16.45 -1.99 -10.96
N PRO A 574 -16.08 -3.27 -11.23
CA PRO A 574 -16.79 -4.44 -10.69
C PRO A 574 -16.91 -4.45 -9.17
N TYR A 575 -15.87 -4.03 -8.45
CA TYR A 575 -15.91 -3.99 -6.98
C TYR A 575 -16.92 -2.98 -6.43
N VAL A 576 -17.33 -1.98 -7.22
CA VAL A 576 -18.40 -1.04 -6.85
C VAL A 576 -19.76 -1.74 -6.82
N VAL A 577 -19.96 -2.76 -7.66
CA VAL A 577 -21.11 -3.67 -7.58
C VAL A 577 -20.96 -4.50 -6.30
N PHE A 578 -20.03 -5.46 -6.27
CA PHE A 578 -19.70 -6.27 -5.09
C PHE A 578 -18.20 -6.60 -5.00
N HIS A 579 -17.64 -6.56 -3.79
CA HIS A 579 -16.26 -7.00 -3.54
C HIS A 579 -16.12 -8.53 -3.69
N ASP A 580 -14.91 -9.04 -3.94
CA ASP A 580 -14.64 -10.48 -4.02
C ASP A 580 -15.03 -11.22 -2.73
N ALA A 581 -14.80 -10.61 -1.56
CA ALA A 581 -15.21 -11.15 -0.28
C ALA A 581 -16.73 -11.37 -0.20
N THR A 582 -17.51 -10.40 -0.68
CA THR A 582 -18.98 -10.50 -0.77
C THR A 582 -19.40 -11.63 -1.72
N LEU A 583 -18.73 -11.79 -2.87
CA LEU A 583 -19.02 -12.91 -3.79
C LEU A 583 -18.68 -14.28 -3.17
N ARG A 584 -17.61 -14.37 -2.36
CA ARG A 584 -17.26 -15.63 -1.66
C ARG A 584 -18.28 -15.95 -0.58
N GLU A 585 -18.74 -14.93 0.13
CA GLU A 585 -19.79 -15.11 1.12
C GLU A 585 -21.11 -15.52 0.46
N MET A 586 -21.46 -14.97 -0.70
CA MET A 586 -22.58 -15.48 -1.53
C MET A 586 -22.39 -16.94 -1.95
N LEU A 587 -21.18 -17.32 -2.34
CA LEU A 587 -20.84 -18.69 -2.74
C LEU A 587 -21.05 -19.68 -1.59
N SER A 588 -20.68 -19.27 -0.37
CA SER A 588 -20.81 -20.07 0.85
C SER A 588 -22.25 -20.10 1.38
N ALA A 589 -22.90 -18.94 1.48
CA ALA A 589 -24.21 -18.78 2.10
C ALA A 589 -25.39 -19.13 1.18
N ARG A 590 -25.20 -19.03 -0.15
CA ARG A 590 -26.22 -19.28 -1.20
C ARG A 590 -27.60 -18.68 -0.87
N PRO A 591 -27.71 -17.33 -0.77
CA PRO A 591 -28.95 -16.66 -0.40
C PRO A 591 -30.06 -16.91 -1.42
N ARG A 592 -31.27 -17.18 -0.93
CA ARG A 592 -32.45 -17.51 -1.77
C ARG A 592 -33.43 -16.36 -1.94
N ASN A 593 -33.32 -15.34 -1.09
CA ASN A 593 -34.22 -14.20 -1.07
C ASN A 593 -33.47 -12.91 -0.69
N ALA A 594 -34.16 -11.78 -0.86
CA ALA A 594 -33.61 -10.45 -0.60
C ALA A 594 -33.15 -10.25 0.87
N ALA A 595 -33.84 -10.86 1.85
CA ALA A 595 -33.48 -10.74 3.25
C ALA A 595 -32.19 -11.51 3.58
N GLU A 596 -32.03 -12.72 3.05
CA GLU A 596 -30.79 -13.51 3.17
C GLU A 596 -29.61 -12.84 2.45
N MET A 597 -29.87 -12.19 1.31
CA MET A 597 -28.83 -11.44 0.60
C MET A 597 -28.40 -10.18 1.37
N LEU A 598 -29.32 -9.50 2.06
CA LEU A 598 -29.00 -8.36 2.94
C LEU A 598 -28.10 -8.74 4.12
N ALA A 599 -28.15 -10.00 4.56
CA ALA A 599 -27.30 -10.50 5.65
C ALA A 599 -25.82 -10.68 5.24
N ILE A 600 -25.52 -10.64 3.94
CA ILE A 600 -24.17 -10.81 3.40
C ILE A 600 -23.39 -9.50 3.52
N SER A 601 -22.17 -9.57 4.05
CA SER A 601 -21.32 -8.39 4.21
C SER A 601 -20.95 -7.74 2.86
N GLY A 602 -21.20 -6.43 2.77
CA GLY A 602 -20.96 -5.56 1.63
C GLY A 602 -22.20 -5.23 0.79
N ILE A 603 -23.39 -5.70 1.21
CA ILE A 603 -24.67 -5.48 0.51
C ILE A 603 -25.58 -4.56 1.33
N GLY A 604 -25.61 -3.26 0.99
CA GLY A 604 -26.59 -2.31 1.53
C GLY A 604 -27.87 -2.22 0.68
N ASP A 605 -28.89 -1.55 1.19
CA ASP A 605 -30.23 -1.46 0.58
C ASP A 605 -30.21 -0.97 -0.87
N SER A 606 -29.43 0.08 -1.13
CA SER A 606 -29.28 0.68 -2.46
C SER A 606 -28.69 -0.33 -3.45
N LYS A 607 -27.68 -1.11 -3.02
CA LYS A 607 -27.07 -2.14 -3.86
C LYS A 607 -28.00 -3.34 -4.06
N LEU A 608 -28.72 -3.77 -3.03
CA LEU A 608 -29.71 -4.82 -3.13
C LEU A 608 -30.82 -4.45 -4.13
N ALA A 609 -31.39 -3.25 -4.01
CA ALA A 609 -32.43 -2.77 -4.92
C ALA A 609 -31.92 -2.68 -6.37
N LYS A 610 -30.64 -2.30 -6.55
CA LYS A 610 -30.01 -2.10 -7.85
C LYS A 610 -29.52 -3.37 -8.53
N PHE A 611 -29.03 -4.35 -7.76
CA PHE A 611 -28.25 -5.48 -8.26
C PHE A 611 -28.69 -6.84 -7.70
N GLY A 612 -29.57 -6.90 -6.69
CA GLY A 612 -29.87 -8.15 -5.98
C GLY A 612 -30.55 -9.22 -6.84
N GLU A 613 -31.58 -8.85 -7.61
CA GLU A 613 -32.37 -9.82 -8.38
C GLU A 613 -31.56 -10.61 -9.42
N PRO A 614 -30.67 -9.99 -10.24
CA PRO A 614 -29.79 -10.73 -11.13
C PRO A 614 -28.95 -11.81 -10.43
N PHE A 615 -28.37 -11.50 -9.26
CA PHE A 615 -27.55 -12.45 -8.51
C PHE A 615 -28.40 -13.56 -7.86
N LEU A 616 -29.58 -13.23 -7.32
CA LEU A 616 -30.52 -14.23 -6.80
C LEU A 616 -31.05 -15.15 -7.90
N ALA A 617 -31.25 -14.65 -9.12
CA ALA A 617 -31.62 -15.47 -10.27
C ALA A 617 -30.52 -16.47 -10.63
N LEU A 618 -29.27 -16.01 -10.72
CA LEU A 618 -28.11 -16.85 -11.02
C LEU A 618 -27.91 -17.95 -9.96
N LEU A 619 -28.02 -17.61 -8.68
CA LEU A 619 -27.90 -18.58 -7.58
C LEU A 619 -29.00 -19.64 -7.63
N ARG A 620 -30.25 -19.24 -7.93
CA ARG A 620 -31.38 -20.17 -8.10
C ARG A 620 -31.19 -21.13 -9.27
N GLU A 621 -30.61 -20.65 -10.38
CA GLU A 621 -30.30 -21.46 -11.55
C GLU A 621 -29.27 -22.56 -11.21
N PHE A 622 -28.18 -22.20 -10.56
CA PHE A 622 -27.16 -23.16 -10.13
C PHE A 622 -27.68 -24.14 -9.06
N ASP A 623 -28.50 -23.70 -8.11
CA ASP A 623 -29.10 -24.60 -7.11
C ASP A 623 -30.09 -25.59 -7.76
N ALA A 624 -30.78 -25.20 -8.82
CA ALA A 624 -31.68 -26.07 -9.57
C ALA A 624 -30.91 -27.12 -10.41
N GLU A 625 -29.79 -26.74 -11.03
CA GLU A 625 -28.92 -27.67 -11.77
C GLU A 625 -28.25 -28.69 -10.84
N TYR A 626 -27.84 -28.28 -9.63
CA TYR A 626 -27.29 -29.20 -8.62
C TYR A 626 -28.34 -30.14 -8.02
N SER A 627 -29.60 -29.71 -7.89
CA SER A 627 -30.69 -30.53 -7.33
C SER A 627 -31.29 -31.52 -8.34
N SER A 628 -30.96 -31.40 -9.63
CA SER A 628 -31.47 -32.26 -10.71
C SER A 628 -30.45 -33.30 -11.21
N GLY A 629 -29.28 -33.38 -10.57
CA GLY A 629 -28.18 -34.28 -10.91
C GLY A 629 -27.92 -35.43 -9.92
N ASP A 630 -28.76 -35.63 -8.90
CA ASP A 630 -28.72 -36.79 -7.98
C ASP A 630 -29.61 -37.95 -8.45
#